data_AF-A0A8J2L1U0-F1
#
_entry.id   AF-A0A8J2L1U0-F1
#
_cell.length_a   1.000
_cell.length_b   1.000
_cell.length_c   1.000
_cell.angle_alpha   90.00
_cell.angle_beta   90.00
_cell.angle_gamma   90.00
#
_symmetry.space_group_name_H-M   'P 1'
#
loop_
_entity.id
_entity.type
_entity.pdbx_description
1 polymer ?
#
loop_
_entity_poly.entity_id
_entity_poly.type
_entity_poly.pdbx_seq_one_letter_code
_entity_poly.pdbx_strand_id
1 'polypeptide(L)'
;MALSHLRILVTILATIITVVVCLTVLMPIWLLVLVYRSLVWTLARVSRRDLDSFVTKQNALYAVYPPHTVPHNSINIVNLLILKGQLTTDRIRQLFNERVLIQRDHRNRLIYMRLQQFWTSFLGYAFWKTDEDFNLDLHIREYDYKGELGLPDPCQVNDILKLSGKLITSRWAESSRSPWEILVVNNAIEEGSFEPSTCLIIKIDHVLCDGYSIVNLMEQLFNIKMPTPNIRSSQREFTALEKLGLVFRIPYDLVDSLIPVLCSKPAFQNKLSREVICSISPPVP
;
A
#
# COMPACT_ATOMS: atom_id res chain seq x y z
N MET A 1 -42.52 -22.12 10.63
CA MET A 1 -42.68 -22.17 9.15
C MET A 1 -42.76 -20.78 8.53
N ALA A 2 -43.53 -19.83 9.06
CA ALA A 2 -43.63 -18.48 8.48
C ALA A 2 -42.29 -17.70 8.38
N LEU A 3 -41.40 -17.83 9.37
CA LEU A 3 -40.11 -17.11 9.39
C LEU A 3 -39.14 -17.57 8.28
N SER A 4 -39.11 -18.86 7.95
CA SER A 4 -38.24 -19.37 6.89
C SER A 4 -38.68 -18.90 5.50
N HIS A 5 -39.99 -18.86 5.23
CA HIS A 5 -40.52 -18.32 3.98
C HIS A 5 -40.27 -16.82 3.84
N LEU A 6 -40.42 -16.06 4.95
CA LEU A 6 -40.12 -14.64 4.97
C LEU A 6 -38.65 -14.36 4.66
N ARG A 7 -37.72 -15.13 5.25
CA ARG A 7 -36.28 -15.00 4.97
C ARG A 7 -35.95 -15.26 3.50
N ILE A 8 -36.52 -16.31 2.91
CA ILE A 8 -36.32 -16.63 1.50
C ILE A 8 -36.83 -15.49 0.61
N LEU A 9 -38.05 -14.99 0.86
CA LEU A 9 -38.64 -13.91 0.09
C LEU A 9 -37.79 -12.61 0.16
N VAL A 10 -37.36 -12.23 1.36
CA VAL A 10 -36.51 -11.05 1.57
C VAL A 10 -35.17 -11.20 0.86
N THR A 11 -34.57 -12.39 0.89
CA THR A 11 -33.30 -12.68 0.22
C THR A 11 -33.42 -12.59 -1.30
N ILE A 12 -34.48 -13.17 -1.88
CA ILE A 12 -34.75 -13.07 -3.31
C ILE A 12 -34.92 -11.60 -3.72
N LEU A 13 -35.72 -10.84 -2.97
CA LEU A 13 -35.95 -9.43 -3.25
C LEU A 13 -34.64 -8.60 -3.15
N ALA A 14 -33.86 -8.79 -2.09
CA ALA A 14 -32.57 -8.13 -1.92
C ALA A 14 -31.58 -8.46 -3.05
N THR A 15 -31.58 -9.72 -3.52
CA THR A 15 -30.75 -10.16 -4.64
C THR A 15 -31.16 -9.49 -5.94
N ILE A 16 -32.47 -9.45 -6.25
CA ILE A 16 -33.00 -8.76 -7.44
C ILE A 16 -32.62 -7.28 -7.40
N ILE A 17 -32.85 -6.60 -6.27
CA ILE A 17 -32.50 -5.19 -6.10
C ILE A 17 -31.00 -4.97 -6.32
N THR A 18 -30.16 -5.80 -5.71
CA THR A 18 -28.70 -5.69 -5.85
C THR A 18 -28.26 -5.87 -7.30
N VAL A 19 -28.76 -6.89 -7.99
CA VAL A 19 -28.44 -7.14 -9.41
C VAL A 19 -28.89 -5.97 -10.28
N VAL A 20 -30.12 -5.46 -10.08
CA VAL A 20 -30.65 -4.32 -10.82
C VAL A 20 -29.79 -3.07 -10.59
N VAL A 21 -29.42 -2.76 -9.34
CA VAL A 21 -28.56 -1.61 -9.02
C VAL A 21 -27.15 -1.79 -9.62
N CYS A 22 -26.56 -2.99 -9.51
CA CYS A 22 -25.26 -3.28 -10.10
C CYS A 22 -25.26 -3.09 -11.62
N LEU A 23 -26.28 -3.58 -12.31
CA LEU A 23 -26.35 -3.53 -13.78
C LEU A 23 -26.77 -2.16 -14.31
N THR A 24 -27.72 -1.48 -13.67
CA THR A 24 -28.26 -0.21 -14.20
C THR A 24 -27.50 1.02 -13.72
N VAL A 25 -26.85 0.97 -12.56
CA VAL A 25 -26.15 2.12 -11.97
C VAL A 25 -24.64 1.91 -11.96
N LEU A 26 -24.16 0.83 -11.33
CA LEU A 26 -22.71 0.65 -11.14
C LEU A 26 -21.98 0.32 -12.46
N MET A 27 -22.58 -0.48 -13.33
CA MET A 27 -21.96 -0.89 -14.59
C MET A 27 -21.77 0.27 -15.58
N PRO A 28 -22.74 1.18 -15.80
CA PRO A 28 -22.52 2.38 -16.61
C PRO A 28 -21.45 3.32 -16.02
N ILE A 29 -21.46 3.54 -14.69
CA ILE A 29 -20.44 4.36 -14.03
C ILE A 29 -19.04 3.74 -14.22
N TRP A 30 -18.93 2.42 -14.03
CA TRP A 30 -17.67 1.72 -14.22
C TRP A 30 -17.18 1.79 -15.67
N LEU A 31 -18.09 1.63 -16.64
CA LEU A 31 -17.78 1.79 -18.06
C LEU A 31 -17.28 3.20 -18.39
N LEU A 32 -17.94 4.23 -17.86
CA LEU A 32 -17.50 5.63 -18.00
C LEU A 32 -16.08 5.83 -17.45
N VAL A 33 -15.78 5.26 -16.27
CA VAL A 33 -14.44 5.31 -15.68
C VAL A 33 -13.41 4.61 -16.57
N LEU A 34 -13.75 3.48 -17.18
CA LEU A 34 -12.84 2.78 -18.11
C LEU A 34 -12.60 3.55 -19.40
N VAL A 35 -13.65 4.15 -19.99
CA VAL A 35 -13.53 5.01 -21.17
C VAL A 35 -12.66 6.21 -20.85
N TYR A 36 -12.90 6.88 -19.72
CA TYR A 36 -12.08 8.00 -19.25
C TYR A 36 -10.62 7.58 -19.04
N ARG A 37 -10.38 6.43 -18.38
CA ARG A 37 -9.02 5.89 -18.20
C ARG A 37 -8.30 5.64 -19.52
N SER A 38 -8.99 5.08 -20.51
CA SER A 38 -8.45 4.82 -21.85
C SER A 38 -8.12 6.12 -22.58
N LEU A 39 -8.99 7.12 -22.46
CA LEU A 39 -8.77 8.46 -22.99
C LEU A 39 -7.53 9.11 -22.35
N VAL A 40 -7.41 9.10 -21.03
CA VAL A 40 -6.25 9.67 -20.32
C VAL A 40 -4.96 8.98 -20.74
N TRP A 41 -4.95 7.65 -20.87
CA TRP A 41 -3.78 6.93 -21.36
C TRP A 41 -3.38 7.33 -22.78
N THR A 42 -4.36 7.45 -23.66
CA THR A 42 -4.13 7.86 -25.05
C THR A 42 -3.59 9.29 -25.11
N LEU A 43 -4.20 10.22 -24.36
CA LEU A 43 -3.76 11.61 -24.26
C LEU A 43 -2.36 11.73 -23.65
N ALA A 44 -2.04 10.94 -22.62
CA ALA A 44 -0.71 10.91 -22.01
C ALA A 44 0.34 10.54 -23.06
N ARG A 45 0.11 9.48 -23.85
CA ARG A 45 1.08 9.06 -24.89
C ARG A 45 1.26 10.08 -26.01
N VAL A 46 0.23 10.87 -26.33
CA VAL A 46 0.30 11.88 -27.39
C VAL A 46 0.93 13.20 -26.89
N SER A 47 0.47 13.69 -25.73
CA SER A 47 0.82 15.01 -25.20
C SER A 47 2.05 15.00 -24.28
N ARG A 48 2.29 13.89 -23.57
CA ARG A 48 3.29 13.75 -22.49
C ARG A 48 4.09 12.46 -22.67
N ARG A 49 4.96 12.45 -23.68
CA ARG A 49 5.83 11.30 -24.02
C ARG A 49 6.84 10.94 -22.92
N ASP A 50 7.04 11.83 -21.95
CA ASP A 50 7.86 11.62 -20.75
C ASP A 50 7.20 10.69 -19.71
N LEU A 51 5.90 10.40 -19.86
CA LEU A 51 5.17 9.48 -18.98
C LEU A 51 5.26 8.04 -19.51
N ASP A 52 5.70 7.13 -18.67
CA ASP A 52 5.92 5.72 -19.01
C ASP A 52 4.63 4.90 -18.87
N SER A 53 4.28 4.52 -17.63
CA SER A 53 3.13 3.68 -17.33
C SER A 53 2.32 4.26 -16.19
N PHE A 54 1.05 3.86 -16.07
CA PHE A 54 0.31 4.11 -14.83
C PHE A 54 1.05 3.50 -13.64
N VAL A 55 0.91 4.15 -12.49
CA VAL A 55 1.21 3.54 -11.20
C VAL A 55 0.26 2.34 -11.00
N THR A 56 0.78 1.24 -10.43
CA THR A 56 -0.02 0.02 -10.21
C THR A 56 -1.19 0.32 -9.27
N LYS A 57 -2.27 -0.46 -9.35
CA LYS A 57 -3.50 -0.19 -8.58
C LYS A 57 -3.26 -0.13 -7.07
N GLN A 58 -2.37 -0.97 -6.55
CA GLN A 58 -2.02 -0.99 -5.13
C GLN A 58 -1.20 0.25 -4.76
N ASN A 59 -0.17 0.58 -5.55
CA ASN A 59 0.70 1.72 -5.26
C ASN A 59 -0.02 3.06 -5.46
N ALA A 60 -1.04 3.09 -6.33
CA ALA A 60 -1.86 4.28 -6.57
C ALA A 60 -2.66 4.71 -5.33
N LEU A 61 -2.94 3.79 -4.39
CA LEU A 61 -3.57 4.14 -3.11
C LEU A 61 -2.66 5.00 -2.23
N TYR A 62 -1.35 4.93 -2.45
CA TYR A 62 -0.36 5.75 -1.76
C TYR A 62 0.00 7.01 -2.57
N ALA A 63 -0.39 7.07 -3.85
CA ALA A 63 -0.13 8.19 -4.76
C ALA A 63 -1.26 9.25 -4.72
N VAL A 64 -1.76 9.57 -3.53
CA VAL A 64 -2.88 10.53 -3.35
C VAL A 64 -2.38 11.97 -3.39
N TYR A 65 -1.26 12.24 -2.74
CA TYR A 65 -0.66 13.57 -2.66
C TYR A 65 0.77 13.52 -3.18
N PRO A 66 1.18 14.43 -4.07
CA PRO A 66 2.55 14.47 -4.53
C PRO A 66 3.53 14.63 -3.35
N PRO A 67 4.60 13.82 -3.29
CA PRO A 67 5.47 13.67 -2.11
C PRO A 67 6.17 14.96 -1.64
N HIS A 68 6.18 15.98 -2.50
CA HIS A 68 6.84 17.27 -2.32
C HIS A 68 5.88 18.43 -1.96
N THR A 69 4.55 18.23 -2.08
CA THR A 69 3.57 19.34 -2.00
C THR A 69 3.04 19.61 -0.60
N VAL A 70 2.83 18.58 0.21
CA VAL A 70 2.18 18.73 1.52
C VAL A 70 3.00 18.01 2.59
N PRO A 71 3.55 18.72 3.59
CA PRO A 71 4.19 18.07 4.73
C PRO A 71 3.18 17.18 5.47
N HIS A 72 3.61 16.00 5.94
CA HIS A 72 2.81 14.99 6.64
C HIS A 72 1.83 14.14 5.80
N ASN A 73 1.70 14.38 4.49
CA ASN A 73 0.87 13.53 3.61
C ASN A 73 1.68 12.52 2.79
N SER A 74 3.00 12.64 2.77
CA SER A 74 3.89 11.66 2.15
C SER A 74 3.92 10.40 3.02
N ILE A 75 3.48 9.27 2.46
CA ILE A 75 3.51 7.99 3.17
C ILE A 75 4.91 7.42 2.96
N ASN A 76 5.84 7.80 3.85
CA ASN A 76 7.21 7.29 3.81
C ASN A 76 7.34 6.03 4.65
N ILE A 77 8.15 5.10 4.18
CA ILE A 77 8.67 3.99 4.95
C ILE A 77 10.09 4.34 5.34
N VAL A 78 10.43 4.24 6.63
CA VAL A 78 11.79 4.38 7.13
C VAL A 78 12.23 3.08 7.77
N ASN A 79 13.32 2.50 7.29
CA ASN A 79 13.95 1.31 7.86
C ASN A 79 15.34 1.65 8.38
N LEU A 80 15.71 1.00 9.48
CA LEU A 80 17.04 1.08 10.06
C LEU A 80 17.75 -0.24 9.86
N LEU A 81 18.97 -0.18 9.35
CA LEU A 81 19.86 -1.33 9.24
C LEU A 81 21.16 -1.01 9.98
N ILE A 82 21.51 -1.83 10.96
CA ILE A 82 22.76 -1.67 11.72
C ILE A 82 23.75 -2.71 11.22
N LEU A 83 24.91 -2.25 10.78
CA LEU A 83 25.98 -3.05 10.23
C LEU A 83 27.17 -3.00 11.19
N LYS A 84 27.66 -4.17 11.60
CA LYS A 84 28.86 -4.26 12.43
C LYS A 84 30.09 -3.76 11.67
N GLY A 85 30.87 -2.92 12.32
CA GLY A 85 32.05 -2.27 11.74
C GLY A 85 31.71 -0.99 10.97
N GLN A 86 32.71 -0.43 10.29
CA GLN A 86 32.56 0.82 9.55
C GLN A 86 32.51 0.58 8.05
N LEU A 87 31.50 1.14 7.40
CA LEU A 87 31.31 1.07 5.95
C LEU A 87 31.24 2.48 5.37
N THR A 88 32.10 2.77 4.40
CA THR A 88 32.12 4.09 3.77
C THR A 88 30.92 4.27 2.84
N THR A 89 30.44 5.51 2.75
CA THR A 89 29.33 5.89 1.85
C THR A 89 29.62 5.50 0.40
N ASP A 90 30.86 5.70 -0.08
CA ASP A 90 31.26 5.33 -1.44
C ASP A 90 31.22 3.83 -1.67
N ARG A 91 31.57 3.01 -0.67
CA ARG A 91 31.46 1.56 -0.78
C ARG A 91 30.00 1.13 -0.88
N ILE A 92 29.09 1.77 -0.14
CA ILE A 92 27.65 1.50 -0.24
C ILE A 92 27.14 1.87 -1.62
N ARG A 93 27.51 3.05 -2.15
CA ARG A 93 27.15 3.47 -3.51
C ARG A 93 27.61 2.47 -4.56
N GLN A 94 28.87 2.04 -4.46
CA GLN A 94 29.42 1.04 -5.37
C GLN A 94 28.62 -0.26 -5.32
N LEU A 95 28.38 -0.80 -4.12
CA LEU A 95 27.60 -2.04 -3.94
C LEU A 95 26.17 -1.89 -4.46
N PHE A 96 25.53 -0.74 -4.22
CA PHE A 96 24.18 -0.47 -4.69
C PHE A 96 24.12 -0.41 -6.21
N ASN A 97 25.08 0.26 -6.84
CA ASN A 97 25.16 0.30 -8.30
C ASN A 97 25.35 -1.11 -8.89
N GLU A 98 26.34 -1.86 -8.38
CA GLU A 98 26.71 -3.19 -8.88
C GLU A 98 25.62 -4.25 -8.67
N ARG A 99 24.93 -4.21 -7.53
CA ARG A 99 24.02 -5.30 -7.12
C ARG A 99 22.55 -4.98 -7.34
N VAL A 100 22.18 -3.70 -7.40
CA VAL A 100 20.78 -3.26 -7.51
C VAL A 100 20.54 -2.58 -8.85
N LEU A 101 21.22 -1.45 -9.12
CA LEU A 101 20.83 -0.59 -10.24
C LEU A 101 21.06 -1.21 -11.61
N ILE A 102 22.15 -1.96 -11.78
CA ILE A 102 22.47 -2.61 -13.06
C ILE A 102 21.86 -4.01 -13.17
N GLN A 103 21.17 -4.51 -12.14
CA GLN A 103 20.65 -5.87 -12.14
C GLN A 103 19.52 -6.04 -13.15
N ARG A 104 19.61 -7.12 -13.93
CA ARG A 104 18.67 -7.42 -15.01
C ARG A 104 18.00 -8.77 -14.83
N ASP A 105 16.75 -8.85 -15.28
CA ASP A 105 16.00 -10.10 -15.36
C ASP A 105 16.45 -10.95 -16.57
N HIS A 106 15.89 -12.16 -16.70
CA HIS A 106 16.13 -13.06 -17.84
C HIS A 106 15.73 -12.48 -19.21
N ARG A 107 15.02 -11.34 -19.25
CA ARG A 107 14.62 -10.61 -20.46
C ARG A 107 15.46 -9.35 -20.67
N ASN A 108 16.57 -9.22 -19.95
CA ASN A 108 17.49 -8.08 -20.00
C ASN A 108 16.86 -6.75 -19.54
N ARG A 109 15.76 -6.78 -18.77
CA ARG A 109 15.11 -5.58 -18.21
C ARG A 109 15.65 -5.30 -16.82
N LEU A 110 15.80 -4.02 -16.47
CA LEU A 110 16.20 -3.62 -15.12
C LEU A 110 15.19 -4.11 -14.09
N ILE A 111 15.65 -4.83 -13.08
CA ILE A 111 14.78 -5.34 -12.00
C ILE A 111 14.24 -4.16 -11.18
N TYR A 112 15.13 -3.24 -10.80
CA TYR A 112 14.81 -2.10 -9.94
C TYR A 112 14.65 -0.79 -10.71
N MET A 113 14.03 -0.83 -11.91
CA MET A 113 13.83 0.38 -12.73
C MET A 113 13.09 1.50 -11.97
N ARG A 114 12.18 1.13 -11.05
CA ARG A 114 11.39 2.07 -10.27
C ARG A 114 12.23 2.97 -9.36
N LEU A 115 13.42 2.52 -8.94
CA LEU A 115 14.34 3.36 -8.16
C LEU A 115 14.88 4.55 -8.96
N GLN A 116 14.82 4.51 -10.29
CA GLN A 116 15.23 5.59 -11.19
C GLN A 116 14.02 6.34 -11.76
N GLN A 117 12.87 6.24 -11.09
CA GLN A 117 11.62 6.86 -11.52
C GLN A 117 10.94 7.53 -10.33
N PHE A 118 10.19 8.59 -10.62
CA PHE A 118 9.25 9.20 -9.69
C PHE A 118 7.85 9.12 -10.28
N TRP A 119 6.84 9.38 -9.46
CA TRP A 119 5.47 9.42 -9.93
C TRP A 119 4.96 10.86 -10.02
N THR A 120 4.10 11.13 -11.00
CA THR A 120 3.45 12.43 -11.19
C THR A 120 1.98 12.24 -11.57
N SER A 121 1.15 13.26 -11.34
CA SER A 121 -0.27 13.21 -11.69
C SER A 121 -0.53 13.81 -13.07
N PHE A 122 -1.38 13.15 -13.84
CA PHE A 122 -1.87 13.64 -15.12
C PHE A 122 -3.35 13.27 -15.27
N LEU A 123 -4.21 14.28 -15.43
CA LEU A 123 -5.67 14.14 -15.54
C LEU A 123 -6.28 13.24 -14.44
N GLY A 124 -5.80 13.40 -13.20
CA GLY A 124 -6.29 12.64 -12.04
C GLY A 124 -5.76 11.22 -11.90
N TYR A 125 -4.83 10.78 -12.76
CA TYR A 125 -4.14 9.50 -12.62
C TYR A 125 -2.65 9.68 -12.32
N ALA A 126 -2.09 8.77 -11.54
CA ALA A 126 -0.66 8.71 -11.28
C ALA A 126 0.08 7.93 -12.37
N PHE A 127 1.17 8.51 -12.87
CA PHE A 127 2.06 7.94 -13.88
C PHE A 127 3.50 7.92 -13.37
N TRP A 128 4.23 6.88 -13.76
CA TRP A 128 5.67 6.84 -13.62
C TRP A 128 6.34 7.73 -14.66
N LYS A 129 7.37 8.43 -14.23
CA LYS A 129 8.23 9.27 -15.05
C LYS A 129 9.69 8.98 -14.68
N THR A 130 10.55 8.88 -15.68
CA THR A 130 11.99 8.67 -15.48
C THR A 130 12.62 9.90 -14.84
N ASP A 131 13.49 9.66 -13.87
CA ASP A 131 14.40 10.66 -13.31
C ASP A 131 15.56 10.85 -14.29
N GLU A 132 15.49 11.89 -15.13
CA GLU A 132 16.46 12.13 -16.21
C GLU A 132 17.85 12.52 -15.66
N ASP A 133 17.89 13.12 -14.47
CA ASP A 133 19.09 13.58 -13.79
C ASP A 133 19.47 12.66 -12.62
N PHE A 134 19.09 11.38 -12.71
CA PHE A 134 19.31 10.40 -11.65
C PHE A 134 20.79 10.34 -11.25
N ASN A 135 21.08 10.70 -9.99
CA ASN A 135 22.42 10.70 -9.44
C ASN A 135 22.44 9.97 -8.09
N LEU A 136 23.15 8.84 -8.04
CA LEU A 136 23.25 7.99 -6.85
C LEU A 136 23.85 8.71 -5.63
N ASP A 137 24.72 9.69 -5.83
CA ASP A 137 25.33 10.47 -4.73
C ASP A 137 24.29 11.29 -3.96
N LEU A 138 23.21 11.68 -4.62
CA LEU A 138 22.11 12.45 -4.02
C LEU A 138 21.12 11.55 -3.26
N HIS A 139 21.09 10.25 -3.59
CA HIS A 139 20.27 9.26 -2.89
C HIS A 139 21.01 8.61 -1.72
N ILE A 140 22.30 8.34 -1.85
CA ILE A 140 23.10 7.70 -0.80
C ILE A 140 24.13 8.71 -0.31
N ARG A 141 23.94 9.23 0.90
CA ARG A 141 24.78 10.29 1.47
C ARG A 141 25.13 10.01 2.91
N GLU A 142 26.30 10.50 3.32
CA GLU A 142 26.66 10.50 4.73
C GLU A 142 25.75 11.47 5.49
N TYR A 143 25.37 11.09 6.70
CA TYR A 143 24.55 11.91 7.56
C TYR A 143 25.38 13.07 8.12
N ASP A 144 24.89 14.30 7.95
CA ASP A 144 25.51 15.48 8.54
C ASP A 144 25.05 15.65 10.00
N TYR A 145 25.93 15.28 10.94
CA TYR A 145 25.72 15.43 12.38
C TYR A 145 25.42 16.86 12.81
N LYS A 146 25.96 17.86 12.11
CA LYS A 146 25.80 19.29 12.42
C LYS A 146 24.63 19.93 11.67
N GLY A 147 24.01 19.20 10.75
CA GLY A 147 22.95 19.67 9.87
C GLY A 147 21.54 19.55 10.44
N GLU A 148 20.57 19.34 9.55
CA GLU A 148 19.13 19.61 9.73
C GLU A 148 18.44 18.97 10.95
N LEU A 149 18.98 17.88 11.51
CA LEU A 149 18.31 17.12 12.57
C LEU A 149 19.21 16.80 13.78
N GLY A 150 20.49 17.20 13.73
CA GLY A 150 21.43 17.24 14.86
C GLY A 150 21.60 15.93 15.64
N LEU A 151 22.45 15.01 15.15
CA LEU A 151 22.86 13.84 15.95
C LEU A 151 24.20 14.13 16.67
N PRO A 152 24.39 13.62 17.90
CA PRO A 152 25.72 13.60 18.51
C PRO A 152 26.65 12.64 17.74
N ASP A 153 27.97 12.88 17.78
CA ASP A 153 28.98 11.97 17.23
C ASP A 153 29.98 11.61 18.35
N PRO A 154 30.04 10.34 18.81
CA PRO A 154 29.23 9.20 18.36
C PRO A 154 27.75 9.32 18.80
N CYS A 155 26.83 8.70 18.04
CA CYS A 155 25.40 8.64 18.39
C CYS A 155 24.98 7.28 18.93
N GLN A 156 24.03 7.28 19.88
CA GLN A 156 23.36 6.04 20.29
C GLN A 156 22.32 5.63 19.24
N VAL A 157 22.08 4.33 19.07
CA VAL A 157 21.01 3.82 18.21
C VAL A 157 19.63 4.40 18.56
N ASN A 158 19.38 4.69 19.84
CA ASN A 158 18.16 5.35 20.29
C ASN A 158 17.98 6.77 19.73
N ASP A 159 19.06 7.50 19.45
CA ASP A 159 18.98 8.83 18.84
C ASP A 159 18.68 8.71 17.34
N ILE A 160 19.24 7.68 16.68
CA ILE A 160 18.91 7.34 15.29
C ILE A 160 17.44 6.91 15.18
N LEU A 161 16.90 6.17 16.15
CA LEU A 161 15.48 5.83 16.20
C LEU A 161 14.59 7.07 16.30
N LYS A 162 14.93 8.04 17.15
CA LYS A 162 14.21 9.32 17.23
C LYS A 162 14.28 10.10 15.91
N LEU A 163 15.45 10.12 15.28
CA LEU A 163 15.65 10.72 13.96
C LEU A 163 14.77 10.04 12.91
N SER A 164 14.71 8.70 12.90
CA SER A 164 13.89 7.93 11.97
C SER A 164 12.40 8.31 12.07
N GLY A 165 11.90 8.51 13.30
CA GLY A 165 10.54 8.99 13.54
C GLY A 165 10.26 10.36 12.92
N LYS A 166 11.22 11.29 12.98
CA LYS A 166 11.10 12.59 12.30
C LYS A 166 11.09 12.42 10.77
N LEU A 167 11.97 11.57 10.25
CA LEU A 167 12.12 11.33 8.81
C LEU A 167 10.87 10.71 8.17
N ILE A 168 10.12 9.87 8.89
CA ILE A 168 8.84 9.30 8.42
C ILE A 168 7.88 10.42 7.98
N THR A 169 7.83 11.52 8.70
CA THR A 169 6.91 12.63 8.42
C THR A 169 7.49 13.74 7.54
N SER A 170 8.78 13.64 7.21
CA SER A 170 9.49 14.65 6.43
C SER A 170 9.09 14.63 4.96
N ARG A 171 9.06 15.81 4.33
CA ARG A 171 8.79 15.97 2.90
C ARG A 171 10.00 15.59 2.05
N TRP A 172 9.77 15.27 0.79
CA TRP A 172 10.83 15.19 -0.20
C TRP A 172 11.16 16.58 -0.75
N ALA A 173 12.45 16.89 -0.87
CA ALA A 173 12.91 18.23 -1.25
C ALA A 173 12.60 18.56 -2.72
N GLU A 174 12.73 17.56 -3.60
CA GLU A 174 12.62 17.74 -5.05
C GLU A 174 11.48 16.91 -5.62
N SER A 175 10.73 17.52 -6.55
CA SER A 175 9.56 16.91 -7.18
C SER A 175 9.89 16.03 -8.39
N SER A 176 11.05 16.23 -9.00
CA SER A 176 11.54 15.53 -10.19
C SER A 176 12.56 14.44 -9.88
N ARG A 177 12.80 14.14 -8.60
CA ARG A 177 13.74 13.11 -8.16
C ARG A 177 12.98 11.89 -7.66
N SER A 178 13.54 10.71 -7.89
CA SER A 178 13.02 9.45 -7.32
C SER A 178 12.95 9.53 -5.78
N PRO A 179 11.78 9.33 -5.15
CA PRO A 179 11.61 9.64 -3.72
C PRO A 179 12.11 8.52 -2.79
N TRP A 180 13.44 8.34 -2.76
CA TRP A 180 14.13 7.48 -1.80
C TRP A 180 15.52 8.05 -1.46
N GLU A 181 16.01 7.77 -0.25
CA GLU A 181 17.37 8.09 0.19
C GLU A 181 17.88 7.07 1.21
N ILE A 182 19.20 6.89 1.28
CA ILE A 182 19.92 6.13 2.28
C ILE A 182 20.88 7.08 2.97
N LEU A 183 20.64 7.35 4.24
CA LEU A 183 21.54 8.13 5.08
C LEU A 183 22.49 7.17 5.79
N VAL A 184 23.79 7.37 5.58
CA VAL A 184 24.86 6.59 6.20
C VAL A 184 25.30 7.30 7.46
N VAL A 185 24.98 6.74 8.62
CA VAL A 185 25.38 7.24 9.94
C VAL A 185 26.53 6.37 10.44
N ASN A 186 27.73 6.93 10.50
CA ASN A 186 28.90 6.25 11.04
C ASN A 186 28.93 6.36 12.57
N ASN A 187 29.85 5.66 13.23
CA ASN A 187 30.05 5.76 14.69
C ASN A 187 28.77 5.58 15.53
N ALA A 188 27.81 4.77 15.05
CA ALA A 188 26.62 4.43 15.82
C ALA A 188 27.01 3.42 16.91
N ILE A 189 26.61 3.67 18.14
CA ILE A 189 26.88 2.81 19.29
C ILE A 189 25.57 2.10 19.66
N GLU A 190 25.61 0.76 19.61
CA GLU A 190 24.54 -0.09 20.13
C GLU A 190 24.58 -0.13 21.67
N GLU A 191 23.41 -0.27 22.30
CA GLU A 191 23.31 -0.34 23.76
C GLU A 191 24.10 -1.54 24.31
N GLY A 192 25.08 -1.28 25.18
CA GLY A 192 25.95 -2.31 25.75
C GLY A 192 27.14 -2.71 24.86
N SER A 193 27.31 -2.09 23.69
CA SER A 193 28.51 -2.22 22.85
C SER A 193 29.44 -1.01 23.02
N PHE A 194 30.75 -1.23 22.86
CA PHE A 194 31.74 -0.17 22.77
C PHE A 194 32.30 -0.02 21.34
N GLU A 195 31.90 -0.90 20.42
CA GLU A 195 32.40 -0.91 19.05
C GLU A 195 31.52 -0.04 18.14
N PRO A 196 32.11 0.90 17.38
CA PRO A 196 31.35 1.72 16.44
C PRO A 196 30.81 0.85 15.29
N SER A 197 29.55 1.08 14.96
CA SER A 197 28.85 0.44 13.84
C SER A 197 28.40 1.48 12.84
N THR A 198 28.15 1.07 11.59
CA THR A 198 27.51 1.89 10.59
C THR A 198 26.01 1.60 10.60
N CYS A 199 25.20 2.63 10.78
CA CYS A 199 23.75 2.55 10.66
C CYS A 199 23.29 3.18 9.34
N LEU A 200 22.45 2.45 8.60
CA LEU A 200 21.80 2.95 7.40
C LEU A 200 20.34 3.29 7.72
N ILE A 201 19.96 4.54 7.46
CA ILE A 201 18.58 4.99 7.52
C ILE A 201 18.06 5.03 6.09
N ILE A 202 17.19 4.09 5.75
CA ILE A 202 16.61 3.98 4.41
C ILE A 202 15.22 4.58 4.47
N LYS A 203 15.04 5.72 3.82
CA LYS A 203 13.75 6.39 3.68
C LYS A 203 13.29 6.23 2.23
N ILE A 204 12.07 5.77 2.02
CA ILE A 204 11.49 5.55 0.69
C ILE A 204 10.00 5.85 0.70
N ASP A 205 9.51 6.49 -0.34
CA ASP A 205 8.06 6.69 -0.52
C ASP A 205 7.37 5.33 -0.78
N HIS A 206 6.25 5.09 -0.10
CA HIS A 206 5.53 3.82 -0.16
C HIS A 206 4.95 3.52 -1.56
N VAL A 207 4.84 4.51 -2.45
CA VAL A 207 4.47 4.29 -3.86
C VAL A 207 5.56 3.51 -4.61
N LEU A 208 6.83 3.64 -4.22
CA LEU A 208 7.96 2.94 -4.85
C LEU A 208 8.09 1.49 -4.38
N CYS A 209 7.90 1.26 -3.09
CA CYS A 209 8.31 0.02 -2.45
C CYS A 209 7.35 -0.37 -1.34
N ASP A 210 7.05 -1.67 -1.22
CA ASP A 210 6.38 -2.24 -0.06
C ASP A 210 7.40 -2.86 0.92
N GLY A 211 6.95 -3.30 2.09
CA GLY A 211 7.84 -3.87 3.10
C GLY A 211 8.61 -5.11 2.61
N TYR A 212 7.98 -5.95 1.78
CA TYR A 212 8.63 -7.15 1.22
C TYR A 212 9.73 -6.78 0.21
N SER A 213 9.46 -5.82 -0.65
CA SER A 213 10.39 -5.33 -1.66
C SER A 213 11.62 -4.68 -1.04
N ILE A 214 11.47 -3.98 0.10
CA ILE A 214 12.62 -3.43 0.84
C ILE A 214 13.50 -4.54 1.41
N VAL A 215 12.91 -5.58 2.00
CA VAL A 215 13.68 -6.73 2.50
C VAL A 215 14.45 -7.39 1.36
N ASN A 216 13.79 -7.68 0.23
CA ASN A 216 14.44 -8.26 -0.94
C ASN A 216 15.53 -7.35 -1.53
N LEU A 217 15.33 -6.02 -1.52
CA LEU A 217 16.35 -5.04 -1.90
C LEU A 217 17.58 -5.13 -0.99
N MET A 218 17.39 -5.29 0.32
CA MET A 218 18.48 -5.43 1.28
C MET A 218 19.21 -6.78 1.15
N GLU A 219 18.47 -7.86 0.95
CA GLU A 219 19.05 -9.19 0.66
C GLU A 219 19.97 -9.11 -0.56
N GLN A 220 19.50 -8.47 -1.63
CA GLN A 220 20.25 -8.27 -2.86
C GLN A 220 21.48 -7.36 -2.64
N LEU A 221 21.32 -6.24 -1.92
CA LEU A 221 22.40 -5.28 -1.67
C LEU A 221 23.55 -5.93 -0.87
N PHE A 222 23.24 -6.66 0.19
CA PHE A 222 24.25 -7.25 1.06
C PHE A 222 24.63 -8.69 0.69
N ASN A 223 23.93 -9.29 -0.27
CA ASN A 223 24.06 -10.71 -0.62
C ASN A 223 23.86 -11.61 0.61
N ILE A 224 22.83 -11.28 1.40
CA ILE A 224 22.42 -12.02 2.59
C ILE A 224 21.04 -12.59 2.36
N LYS A 225 20.77 -13.76 2.95
CA LYS A 225 19.42 -14.28 3.02
C LYS A 225 18.85 -13.89 4.38
N MET A 226 17.90 -12.97 4.38
CA MET A 226 17.17 -12.63 5.60
C MET A 226 16.18 -13.77 5.89
N PRO A 227 15.87 -14.02 7.17
CA PRO A 227 14.79 -14.93 7.52
C PRO A 227 13.48 -14.36 6.99
N THR A 228 13.02 -14.85 5.85
CA THR A 228 11.69 -14.51 5.33
C THR A 228 10.67 -14.96 6.36
N PRO A 229 9.87 -14.07 6.97
CA PRO A 229 8.79 -14.52 7.82
C PRO A 229 7.90 -15.42 6.98
N ASN A 230 7.49 -16.57 7.53
CA ASN A 230 6.56 -17.48 6.88
C ASN A 230 5.15 -16.87 6.88
N ILE A 231 5.04 -15.71 6.24
CA ILE A 231 3.78 -15.11 5.89
C ILE A 231 3.36 -15.94 4.69
N ARG A 232 2.49 -16.92 4.92
CA ARG A 232 1.62 -17.41 3.85
C ARG A 232 0.88 -16.18 3.37
N SER A 233 1.42 -15.50 2.36
CA SER A 233 0.68 -14.48 1.66
C SER A 233 -0.53 -15.22 1.11
N SER A 234 -1.70 -15.05 1.74
CA SER A 234 -2.94 -15.42 1.10
C SER A 234 -3.22 -14.39 -0.01
N GLN A 235 -2.23 -14.14 -0.88
CA GLN A 235 -2.46 -13.69 -2.23
C GLN A 235 -3.05 -14.87 -3.01
N ARG A 236 -4.18 -15.40 -2.50
CA ARG A 236 -5.05 -16.24 -3.29
C ARG A 236 -5.62 -15.29 -4.32
N GLU A 237 -5.12 -15.38 -5.55
CA GLU A 237 -5.78 -14.72 -6.66
C GLU A 237 -7.17 -15.31 -6.75
N PHE A 238 -8.18 -14.54 -6.35
CA PHE A 238 -9.55 -14.95 -6.55
C PHE A 238 -9.79 -15.08 -8.05
N THR A 239 -10.20 -16.28 -8.45
CA THR A 239 -10.69 -16.57 -9.80
C THR A 239 -11.86 -15.64 -10.12
N ALA A 240 -12.15 -15.45 -11.41
CA ALA A 240 -13.29 -14.66 -11.85
C ALA A 240 -14.62 -15.17 -11.21
N LEU A 241 -14.75 -16.48 -11.07
CA LEU A 241 -15.89 -17.12 -10.41
C LEU A 241 -15.97 -16.81 -8.91
N GLU A 242 -14.86 -16.84 -8.18
CA GLU A 242 -14.87 -16.47 -6.75
C GLU A 242 -15.17 -14.99 -6.55
N LYS A 243 -14.68 -14.11 -7.43
CA LYS A 243 -15.02 -12.68 -7.42
C LYS A 243 -16.51 -12.46 -7.68
N LEU A 244 -17.08 -13.18 -8.64
CA LEU A 244 -18.52 -13.18 -8.88
C LEU A 244 -19.29 -13.71 -7.67
N GLY A 245 -18.82 -14.80 -7.06
CA GLY A 245 -19.39 -15.38 -5.84
C GLY A 245 -19.43 -14.38 -4.68
N LEU A 246 -18.39 -13.56 -4.51
CA LEU A 246 -18.38 -12.47 -3.53
C LEU A 246 -19.48 -11.43 -3.81
N VAL A 247 -19.68 -11.04 -5.07
CA VAL A 247 -20.76 -10.11 -5.45
C VAL A 247 -22.13 -10.71 -5.15
N PHE A 248 -22.33 -11.99 -5.46
CA PHE A 248 -23.59 -12.69 -5.16
C PHE A 248 -23.80 -12.97 -3.68
N ARG A 249 -22.76 -12.86 -2.84
CA ARG A 249 -22.85 -13.01 -1.38
C ARG A 249 -23.35 -11.74 -0.68
N ILE A 250 -23.11 -10.56 -1.27
CA ILE A 250 -23.50 -9.26 -0.69
C ILE A 250 -24.97 -9.21 -0.23
N PRO A 251 -25.97 -9.66 -1.03
CA PRO A 251 -27.37 -9.67 -0.60
C PRO A 251 -27.60 -10.53 0.65
N TYR A 252 -26.92 -11.67 0.77
CA TYR A 252 -27.07 -12.57 1.91
C TYR A 252 -26.48 -11.94 3.19
N ASP A 253 -25.25 -11.41 3.10
CA ASP A 253 -24.60 -10.75 4.24
C ASP A 253 -25.42 -9.52 4.72
N LEU A 254 -26.05 -8.80 3.77
CA LEU A 254 -26.92 -7.66 4.06
C LEU A 254 -28.24 -8.10 4.73
N VAL A 255 -28.84 -9.20 4.29
CA VAL A 255 -30.05 -9.76 4.90
C VAL A 255 -29.78 -10.29 6.30
N ASP A 256 -28.67 -11.00 6.52
CA ASP A 256 -28.25 -11.49 7.83
C ASP A 256 -28.00 -10.33 8.81
N SER A 257 -27.51 -9.19 8.32
CA SER A 257 -27.34 -7.98 9.13
C SER A 257 -28.67 -7.26 9.42
N LEU A 258 -29.65 -7.30 8.51
CA LEU A 258 -30.92 -6.59 8.64
C LEU A 258 -32.00 -7.35 9.44
N ILE A 259 -32.04 -8.69 9.37
CA ILE A 259 -33.05 -9.49 10.06
C ILE A 259 -33.09 -9.23 11.57
N PRO A 260 -31.95 -9.20 12.30
CA PRO A 260 -31.96 -8.91 13.73
C PRO A 260 -32.54 -7.52 14.06
N VAL A 261 -32.26 -6.52 13.22
CA VAL A 261 -32.75 -5.14 13.36
C VAL A 261 -34.26 -5.04 13.09
N LEU A 262 -34.78 -5.84 12.15
CA LEU A 262 -36.21 -5.91 11.87
C LEU A 262 -36.97 -6.65 12.97
N CYS A 263 -36.38 -7.73 13.51
CA CYS A 263 -36.98 -8.53 14.59
C CYS A 263 -36.95 -7.84 15.96
N SER A 264 -36.04 -6.89 16.20
CA SER A 264 -35.96 -6.15 17.46
C SER A 264 -36.98 -5.01 17.58
N LYS A 265 -37.75 -4.69 16.53
CA LYS A 265 -38.79 -3.65 16.58
C LYS A 265 -40.03 -4.14 17.34
N PRO A 266 -40.56 -3.37 18.31
CA PRO A 266 -41.66 -3.79 19.19
C PRO A 266 -42.99 -4.05 18.44
N ALA A 267 -43.19 -3.39 17.28
CA ALA A 267 -44.34 -3.64 16.42
C ALA A 267 -44.36 -5.07 15.81
N PHE A 268 -43.18 -5.66 15.60
CA PHE A 268 -43.05 -7.02 15.05
C PHE A 268 -43.20 -8.08 16.14
N GLN A 269 -42.66 -7.83 17.35
CA GLN A 269 -42.88 -8.67 18.52
C GLN A 269 -44.37 -8.79 18.86
N ASN A 270 -45.12 -7.68 18.88
CA ASN A 270 -46.56 -7.69 19.18
C ASN A 270 -47.40 -8.48 18.15
N LYS A 271 -46.96 -8.56 16.89
CA LYS A 271 -47.66 -9.31 15.83
C LYS A 271 -47.36 -10.81 15.90
N LEU A 272 -46.10 -11.19 16.17
CA LEU A 272 -45.70 -12.58 16.39
C LEU A 272 -46.33 -13.17 17.65
N SER A 273 -46.42 -12.41 18.73
CA SER A 273 -47.08 -12.85 19.96
C SER A 273 -48.57 -13.14 19.75
N ARG A 274 -49.27 -12.36 18.92
CA ARG A 274 -50.70 -12.58 18.61
C ARG A 274 -50.93 -13.82 17.75
N GLU A 275 -50.07 -14.12 16.79
CA GLU A 275 -50.21 -15.31 15.93
C GLU A 275 -49.86 -16.61 16.64
N VAL A 276 -48.87 -16.60 17.56
CA VAL A 276 -48.52 -17.79 18.36
C VAL A 276 -49.63 -18.13 19.36
N ILE A 277 -50.25 -17.12 19.98
CA ILE A 277 -51.34 -17.32 20.95
C ILE A 277 -52.61 -17.91 20.30
N CYS A 278 -52.90 -17.61 19.02
CA CYS A 278 -54.05 -18.19 18.32
C CYS A 278 -53.88 -19.66 17.90
N SER A 279 -52.68 -20.24 17.98
CA SER A 279 -52.40 -21.63 17.58
C SER A 279 -52.42 -22.66 18.71
N ILE A 280 -52.65 -22.23 19.96
CA ILE A 280 -52.61 -23.08 21.18
C ILE A 280 -53.99 -23.15 21.87
N SER A 281 -55.09 -22.86 21.19
CA SER A 281 -56.41 -23.19 21.72
C SER A 281 -56.71 -24.67 21.48
N PRO A 282 -56.86 -25.52 22.52
CA PRO A 282 -57.27 -26.90 22.32
C PRO A 282 -58.70 -26.94 21.77
N PRO A 283 -59.06 -27.98 20.99
CA PRO A 283 -60.43 -28.18 20.56
C PRO A 283 -61.31 -28.37 21.81
N VAL A 284 -62.34 -27.54 21.94
CA VAL A 284 -63.36 -27.66 22.98
C VAL A 284 -64.18 -28.94 22.68
N PRO A 285 -64.40 -29.82 23.67
CA PRO A 285 -65.20 -31.04 23.50
C PRO A 285 -66.69 -30.75 23.25
#